data_AF-A0A6P0VII8-F1
#
_entry.id   AF-A0A6P0VII8-F1
#
_cell.length_a   1.000
_cell.length_b   1.000
_cell.length_c   1.000
_cell.angle_alpha   90.00
_cell.angle_beta   90.00
_cell.angle_gamma   90.00
#
_symmetry.space_group_name_H-M   'P 1'
#
loop_
_entity.id
_entity.type
_entity.pdbx_description
1 polymer ?
#
loop_
_entity_poly.entity_id
_entity_poly.type
_entity_poly.pdbx_seq_one_letter_code
_entity_poly.pdbx_strand_id
1 'polypeptide(L)'
;MSTLKKPDLADPALRAKLAKGMGHNYYGEPAWPNDLLYVFPIVIMGTIALCIGLAVLDPAMVGEPSDPFATPLEILPEWYLYPSFQILRTVPNSLLGTVRRIW
;
A
#
# COMPACT_ATOMS: atom_id res chain seq x y z
N MET A 1 10.35 -27.38 -12.98
CA MET A 1 10.21 -26.54 -14.20
C MET A 1 8.83 -25.92 -14.14
N SER A 2 8.69 -24.60 -14.28
CA SER A 2 7.37 -23.95 -14.24
C SER A 2 6.62 -24.11 -15.55
N THR A 3 5.28 -24.07 -15.51
CA THR A 3 4.43 -24.11 -16.69
C THR A 3 4.40 -22.74 -17.34
N LEU A 4 5.14 -22.53 -18.44
CA LEU A 4 5.25 -21.24 -19.10
C LEU A 4 4.72 -21.28 -20.54
N LYS A 5 3.72 -20.45 -20.83
CA LYS A 5 3.18 -20.22 -22.17
C LYS A 5 3.96 -19.10 -22.87
N LYS A 6 4.48 -19.36 -24.06
CA LYS A 6 5.10 -18.33 -24.92
C LYS A 6 4.04 -17.44 -25.59
N PRO A 7 4.35 -16.17 -25.92
CA PRO A 7 3.42 -15.31 -26.67
C PRO A 7 3.16 -15.85 -28.07
N ASP A 8 1.89 -15.84 -28.49
CA ASP A 8 1.51 -16.23 -29.85
C ASP A 8 1.54 -15.03 -30.80
N LEU A 9 2.67 -14.86 -31.48
CA LEU A 9 2.86 -13.75 -32.43
C LEU A 9 2.14 -13.99 -33.77
N ALA A 10 1.55 -15.17 -34.00
CA ALA A 10 0.74 -15.40 -35.19
C ALA A 10 -0.66 -14.78 -35.06
N ASP A 11 -1.16 -14.56 -33.84
CA ASP A 11 -2.46 -13.94 -33.58
C ASP A 11 -2.45 -12.41 -33.87
N PRO A 12 -3.20 -11.94 -34.89
CA PRO A 12 -3.31 -10.51 -35.18
C PRO A 12 -3.93 -9.70 -34.02
N ALA A 13 -4.82 -10.31 -33.24
CA ALA A 13 -5.48 -9.63 -32.12
C ALA A 13 -4.50 -9.37 -30.97
N LEU A 14 -3.64 -10.35 -30.63
CA LEU A 14 -2.57 -10.15 -29.65
C LEU A 14 -1.58 -9.08 -30.12
N ARG A 15 -1.16 -9.11 -31.39
CA ARG A 15 -0.26 -8.07 -31.95
C ARG A 15 -0.85 -6.67 -31.90
N ALA A 16 -2.14 -6.52 -32.22
CA ALA A 16 -2.82 -5.24 -32.14
C ALA A 16 -2.91 -4.70 -30.70
N LYS A 17 -3.05 -5.59 -29.70
CA LYS A 17 -3.01 -5.22 -28.28
C LYS A 17 -1.60 -4.83 -27.82
N LEU A 18 -0.59 -5.60 -28.22
CA LEU A 18 0.81 -5.33 -27.89
C LEU A 18 1.29 -3.98 -28.48
N ALA A 19 0.85 -3.63 -29.69
CA ALA A 19 1.14 -2.33 -30.30
C ALA A 19 0.60 -1.14 -29.48
N LYS A 20 -0.41 -1.36 -28.63
CA LYS A 20 -1.00 -0.37 -27.71
C LYS A 20 -0.45 -0.49 -26.27
N GLY A 21 0.58 -1.30 -26.03
CA GLY A 21 1.12 -1.55 -24.69
C GLY A 21 0.22 -2.44 -23.80
N MET A 22 -0.73 -3.16 -24.38
CA MET A 22 -1.66 -4.05 -23.67
C MET A 22 -1.43 -5.52 -24.02
N GLY A 23 -1.99 -6.44 -23.24
CA GLY A 23 -1.97 -7.87 -23.56
C GLY A 23 -0.73 -8.64 -23.07
N HIS A 24 0.05 -8.05 -22.17
CA HIS A 24 1.17 -8.73 -21.52
C HIS A 24 0.77 -9.87 -20.57
N ASN A 25 -0.54 -10.06 -20.33
CA ASN A 25 -1.12 -11.14 -19.54
C ASN A 25 -1.51 -12.39 -20.34
N TYR A 26 -1.33 -12.42 -21.67
CA TYR A 26 -1.72 -13.57 -22.52
C TYR A 26 -0.67 -14.69 -22.60
N TYR A 27 0.50 -14.46 -22.01
CA TYR A 27 1.65 -15.35 -21.97
C TYR A 27 2.28 -15.32 -20.58
N GLY A 28 3.16 -16.28 -20.28
CA GLY A 28 3.70 -16.49 -18.94
C GLY A 28 3.07 -17.69 -18.24
N GLU A 29 3.04 -17.66 -16.92
CA GLU A 29 2.43 -18.70 -16.11
C GLU A 29 0.90 -18.54 -16.06
N PRO A 30 0.11 -19.63 -16.11
CA PRO A 30 -1.32 -19.55 -15.89
C PRO A 30 -1.65 -18.97 -14.52
N ALA A 31 -2.39 -17.86 -14.49
CA ALA A 31 -2.81 -17.23 -13.24
C ALA A 31 -3.65 -18.19 -12.37
N TRP A 32 -4.50 -19.01 -13.01
CA TRP A 32 -5.26 -20.06 -12.34
C TRP A 32 -4.74 -21.45 -12.74
N PRO A 33 -4.57 -22.40 -11.79
CA PRO A 33 -4.70 -22.22 -10.33
C PRO A 33 -3.41 -21.73 -9.66
N ASN A 34 -2.28 -21.70 -10.38
CA ASN A 34 -0.95 -21.62 -9.80
C ASN A 34 -0.74 -20.41 -8.90
N ASP A 35 -1.09 -19.21 -9.38
CA ASP A 35 -0.85 -17.98 -8.63
C ASP A 35 -2.06 -17.64 -7.74
N LEU A 36 -3.26 -17.61 -8.33
CA LEU A 36 -4.48 -17.18 -7.66
C LEU A 36 -4.96 -18.13 -6.55
N LEU A 37 -4.80 -19.44 -6.71
CA LEU A 37 -5.29 -20.40 -5.71
C LEU A 37 -4.18 -20.85 -4.76
N TYR A 38 -2.94 -21.01 -5.24
CA TYR A 38 -1.88 -21.53 -4.38
C TYR A 38 -1.02 -20.44 -3.77
N VAL A 39 -0.63 -19.39 -4.51
CA VAL A 39 0.26 -18.34 -3.98
C VAL A 39 -0.52 -17.28 -3.21
N PHE A 40 -1.66 -16.83 -3.72
CA PHE A 40 -2.42 -15.74 -3.09
C PHE A 40 -2.83 -16.05 -1.65
N PRO A 41 -3.39 -17.24 -1.32
CA PRO A 41 -3.72 -17.55 0.07
C PRO A 41 -2.50 -17.62 0.98
N ILE A 42 -1.33 -18.05 0.49
CA ILE A 42 -0.09 -18.06 1.27
C ILE A 42 0.32 -16.63 1.63
N VAL A 43 0.27 -15.71 0.67
CA VAL A 43 0.59 -14.30 0.92
C VAL A 43 -0.42 -13.68 1.89
N ILE A 44 -1.72 -13.94 1.71
CA ILE A 44 -2.79 -13.42 2.59
C ILE A 44 -2.63 -13.94 4.01
N MET A 45 -2.42 -15.25 4.19
CA MET A 45 -2.22 -15.82 5.51
C MET A 45 -0.93 -15.31 6.15
N GLY A 46 0.14 -15.15 5.36
CA GLY A 46 1.42 -14.60 5.83
C GLY A 46 1.28 -13.16 6.34
N THR A 47 0.61 -12.29 5.60
CA THR A 47 0.40 -10.90 6.04
C THR A 47 -0.47 -10.81 7.29
N ILE A 48 -1.57 -11.58 7.34
CA ILE A 48 -2.43 -11.64 8.53
C ILE A 48 -1.67 -12.17 9.75
N ALA A 49 -0.88 -13.24 9.60
CA ALA A 49 -0.10 -13.81 10.69
C ALA A 49 0.94 -12.81 11.22
N LEU A 50 1.59 -12.04 10.36
CA LEU A 50 2.53 -10.99 10.78
C LEU A 50 1.83 -9.85 11.53
N CYS A 51 0.68 -9.39 11.04
CA CYS A 51 -0.11 -8.37 11.73
C CYS A 51 -0.57 -8.85 13.13
N ILE A 52 -1.04 -10.09 13.24
CA ILE A 52 -1.43 -10.69 14.53
C ILE A 52 -0.21 -10.85 15.44
N GLY A 53 0.93 -11.31 14.89
CA GLY A 53 2.17 -11.45 15.64
C GLY A 53 2.62 -10.13 16.26
N LEU A 54 2.57 -9.03 15.50
CA LEU A 54 2.85 -7.69 16.01
C LEU A 54 1.83 -7.26 17.07
N ALA A 55 0.54 -7.49 16.84
CA ALA A 55 -0.51 -7.11 17.80
C ALA A 55 -0.39 -7.84 19.16
N VAL A 56 0.17 -9.07 19.18
CA VAL A 56 0.40 -9.82 20.41
C VAL A 56 1.70 -9.41 21.10
N LEU A 57 2.77 -9.17 20.33
CA LEU A 57 4.08 -8.82 20.88
C LEU A 57 4.16 -7.36 21.36
N ASP A 58 3.45 -6.45 20.71
CA ASP A 58 3.40 -5.02 21.02
C ASP A 58 1.94 -4.53 21.02
N PRO A 59 1.21 -4.73 22.13
CA PRO A 59 -0.20 -4.36 22.21
C PRO A 59 -0.37 -2.83 22.24
N ALA A 60 -1.46 -2.35 21.63
CA ALA A 60 -1.78 -0.93 21.60
C ALA A 60 -1.96 -0.36 23.01
N MET A 61 -1.24 0.71 23.31
CA MET A 61 -1.35 1.43 24.58
C MET A 61 -2.60 2.32 24.60
N VAL A 62 -3.31 2.33 25.73
CA VAL A 62 -4.41 3.28 25.98
C VAL A 62 -3.84 4.48 26.72
N GLY A 63 -3.99 5.66 26.13
CA GLY A 63 -3.55 6.93 26.71
C GLY A 63 -4.46 7.46 27.81
N GLU A 64 -4.07 8.60 28.39
CA GLU A 64 -4.87 9.32 29.38
C GLU A 64 -6.15 9.92 28.75
N PRO A 65 -7.22 10.12 29.53
CA PRO A 65 -8.41 10.82 29.06
C PRO A 65 -8.09 12.23 28.55
N SER A 66 -8.83 12.69 27.54
CA SER A 66 -8.64 14.03 26.99
C SER A 66 -9.02 15.13 27.99
N ASP A 67 -8.09 16.02 28.30
CA ASP A 67 -8.33 17.24 29.08
C ASP A 67 -8.14 18.49 28.19
N PRO A 68 -9.18 19.32 27.96
CA PRO A 68 -9.07 20.56 27.20
C PRO A 68 -8.13 21.60 27.81
N PHE A 69 -7.80 21.51 29.11
CA PHE A 69 -7.01 22.52 29.83
C PHE A 69 -5.53 22.14 30.00
N ALA A 70 -5.16 20.89 29.72
CA ALA A 70 -3.79 20.40 29.83
C ALA A 70 -3.24 19.98 28.45
N THR A 71 -2.15 20.61 28.01
CA THR A 71 -1.47 20.23 26.77
C THR A 71 -0.36 19.21 27.05
N PRO A 72 -0.32 18.08 26.33
CA PRO A 72 0.77 17.11 26.48
C PRO A 72 2.09 17.69 25.96
N LEU A 73 3.22 17.21 26.49
CA LEU A 73 4.55 17.67 26.09
C LEU A 73 4.90 17.33 24.63
N GLU A 74 4.43 16.18 24.14
CA GLU A 74 4.67 15.70 22.79
C GLU A 74 3.34 15.51 22.06
N ILE A 75 3.07 16.36 21.06
CA ILE A 75 1.90 16.24 20.17
C ILE A 75 2.36 15.86 18.76
N LEU A 76 2.16 14.59 18.41
CA LEU A 76 2.60 14.01 17.14
C LEU A 76 1.43 13.26 16.49
N PRO A 77 1.21 13.42 15.18
CA PRO A 77 0.21 12.63 14.46
C PRO A 77 0.77 11.23 14.12
N GLU A 78 0.04 10.46 13.33
CA GLU A 78 0.54 9.19 12.80
C GLU A 78 1.71 9.40 11.81
N TRP A 79 2.54 8.37 11.67
CA TRP A 79 3.82 8.42 10.95
C TRP A 79 3.69 8.89 9.49
N TYR A 80 2.63 8.51 8.78
CA TYR A 80 2.39 8.94 7.40
C TYR A 80 1.99 10.43 7.29
N LEU A 81 1.63 11.08 8.39
CA LEU A 81 1.30 12.51 8.44
C LEU A 81 2.49 13.39 8.84
N TYR A 82 3.63 12.83 9.21
CA TYR A 82 4.82 13.61 9.58
C TYR A 82 5.25 14.64 8.53
N PRO A 83 5.23 14.33 7.21
CA PRO A 83 5.58 15.34 6.20
C PRO A 83 4.59 16.52 6.20
N SER A 84 3.29 16.23 6.33
CA SER A 84 2.23 17.26 6.39
C SER A 84 2.35 18.10 7.67
N PHE A 85 2.61 17.46 8.81
CA PHE A 85 2.78 18.13 10.10
C PHE A 85 4.00 19.05 10.12
N GLN A 86 5.10 18.62 9.50
CA GLN A 86 6.30 19.44 9.35
C GLN A 86 6.01 20.75 8.59
N ILE A 87 5.23 20.67 7.51
CA ILE A 87 4.84 21.86 6.73
C ILE A 87 3.97 22.78 7.59
N LEU A 88 3.00 22.22 8.32
CA LEU A 88 2.08 23.01 9.15
C LEU A 88 2.78 23.74 10.31
N ARG A 89 3.82 23.18 10.91
CA ARG A 89 4.55 23.83 12.02
C ARG A 89 5.64 24.80 11.57
N THR A 90 6.04 24.76 10.30
CA THR A 90 7.13 25.62 9.76
C THR A 90 6.63 26.80 8.96
N VAL A 91 5.45 26.70 8.34
CA VAL A 91 4.84 27.80 7.58
C VAL A 91 3.96 28.65 8.51
N PRO A 92 4.27 29.94 8.73
CA PRO A 92 3.54 30.78 9.69
C PRO A 92 2.13 31.16 9.21
N ASN A 93 1.88 31.16 7.89
CA ASN A 93 0.56 31.42 7.35
C ASN A 93 -0.23 30.11 7.19
N SER A 94 -1.32 29.99 7.93
CA SER A 94 -2.20 28.82 7.92
C SER A 94 -2.73 28.49 6.53
N LEU A 95 -3.08 29.49 5.72
CA LEU A 95 -3.65 29.29 4.37
C LEU A 95 -2.61 28.73 3.39
N LEU A 96 -1.36 29.21 3.45
CA LEU A 96 -0.27 28.67 2.63
C LEU A 96 0.15 27.27 3.09
N GLY A 97 0.12 27.00 4.40
CA GLY A 97 0.38 25.67 4.96
C GLY A 97 -0.65 24.64 4.49
N THR A 98 -1.93 25.00 4.43
CA THR A 98 -2.99 24.11 3.92
C THR A 98 -2.85 23.85 2.43
N VAL A 99 -2.57 24.86 1.60
CA VAL A 99 -2.41 24.69 0.15
C VAL A 99 -1.20 23.79 -0.16
N ARG A 100 -0.08 23.96 0.55
CA ARG A 100 1.14 23.16 0.34
C ARG A 100 1.09 21.75 0.91
N ARG A 101 0.04 21.42 1.68
CA ARG A 101 -0.26 20.05 2.10
C ARG A 101 -0.96 19.24 0.99
N ILE A 102 -1.64 19.92 0.07
CA ILE A 102 -2.54 19.31 -0.94
C ILE A 102 -1.79 18.99 -2.25
N TRP A 103 -0.65 19.63 -2.50
CA TRP A 103 0.17 19.50 -3.71
C TRP A 103 1.61 19.13 -3.35
#